data_AF-A0A976Q8K2-F1
#
_entry.id   AF-A0A976Q8K2-F1
#
_cell.length_a   1.000
_cell.length_b   1.000
_cell.length_c   1.000
_cell.angle_alpha   90.00
_cell.angle_beta   90.00
_cell.angle_gamma   90.00
#
_symmetry.space_group_name_H-M   'P 1'
#
loop_
_entity.id
_entity.type
_entity.pdbx_description
1 polymer ?
#
loop_
_entity_poly.entity_id
_entity_poly.type
_entity_poly.pdbx_seq_one_letter_code
_entity_poly.pdbx_strand_id
1 'polypeptide(L)' 'GESKYAADVVLPAGITLVSDLKMTVVHLSVRAAQEEVVVVAPVEGDAAAATAAAPAEGEAAKEEKK' A
#
# COMPACT_ATOMS: atom_id res chain seq x y z
N GLY A 1 7.14 -9.64 6.17
CA GLY A 1 8.16 -9.64 5.10
C GLY A 1 8.96 -10.92 5.20
N GLU A 2 9.52 -11.36 4.09
CA GLU A 2 10.36 -12.56 4.00
C GLU A 2 11.78 -12.14 3.62
N SER A 3 12.79 -12.75 4.23
CA SER A 3 14.20 -12.48 3.92
C SER A 3 14.85 -13.72 3.34
N LYS A 4 15.70 -13.52 2.31
CA LYS A 4 16.58 -14.54 1.75
C LYS A 4 18.01 -14.25 2.13
N TYR A 5 18.76 -15.29 2.49
CA TYR A 5 20.15 -15.17 2.93
C TYR A 5 21.13 -15.61 1.83
N ALA A 6 22.39 -15.24 2.00
CA ALA A 6 23.48 -15.63 1.11
C ALA A 6 23.64 -17.16 1.01
N ALA A 7 23.30 -17.89 2.06
CA ALA A 7 23.23 -19.35 2.07
C ALA A 7 22.23 -19.94 1.06
N ASP A 8 21.16 -19.20 0.73
CA ASP A 8 20.08 -19.68 -0.13
C ASP A 8 20.33 -19.40 -1.62
N VAL A 9 21.48 -18.81 -1.97
CA VAL A 9 21.83 -18.44 -3.34
C VAL A 9 22.48 -19.62 -4.05
N VAL A 10 21.89 -20.03 -5.17
CA VAL A 10 22.45 -21.08 -6.02
C VAL A 10 23.66 -20.54 -6.78
N LEU A 11 24.83 -21.12 -6.50
CA LEU A 11 26.08 -20.75 -7.16
C LEU A 11 26.44 -21.77 -8.23
N PRO A 12 26.88 -21.34 -9.44
CA PRO A 12 27.44 -22.22 -10.44
C PRO A 12 28.72 -22.92 -9.95
N ALA A 13 29.07 -24.03 -10.58
CA ALA A 13 30.28 -24.77 -10.25
C ALA A 13 31.55 -23.89 -10.39
N GLY A 14 32.48 -24.05 -9.44
CA GLY A 14 33.75 -23.30 -9.43
C GLY A 14 33.65 -21.89 -8.86
N ILE A 15 32.47 -21.42 -8.44
CA ILE A 15 32.30 -20.12 -7.78
C ILE A 15 32.16 -20.31 -6.28
N THR A 16 32.92 -19.52 -5.52
CA THR A 16 32.85 -19.44 -4.07
C THR A 16 32.37 -18.06 -3.64
N LEU A 17 31.43 -18.03 -2.70
CA LEU A 17 31.00 -16.78 -2.08
C LEU A 17 31.93 -16.45 -0.91
N VAL A 18 32.56 -15.27 -0.96
CA VAL A 18 33.47 -14.79 0.10
C VAL A 18 32.72 -14.13 1.25
N SER A 19 31.51 -13.64 0.99
CA SER A 19 30.64 -13.03 1.98
C SER A 19 30.09 -14.05 3.00
N ASP A 20 29.73 -13.58 4.19
CA ASP A 20 29.12 -14.43 5.22
C ASP A 20 27.77 -14.99 4.73
N LEU A 21 27.56 -16.29 4.93
CA LEU A 21 26.34 -16.98 4.48
C LEU A 21 25.07 -16.52 5.19
N LYS A 22 25.18 -15.88 6.36
CA LYS A 22 24.07 -15.28 7.11
C LYS A 22 23.73 -13.87 6.66
N MET A 23 24.46 -13.32 5.69
CA MET A 23 24.15 -12.02 5.13
C MET A 23 22.78 -12.05 4.44
N THR A 24 21.89 -11.12 4.78
CA THR A 24 20.61 -10.94 4.08
C THR A 24 20.86 -10.37 2.68
N VAL A 25 20.38 -11.07 1.65
CA VAL A 25 20.52 -10.64 0.25
C VAL A 25 19.29 -9.89 -0.21
N VAL A 26 18.10 -10.34 0.20
CA VAL A 26 16.82 -9.70 -0.14
C VAL A 26 15.94 -9.67 1.09
N HIS A 27 15.27 -8.55 1.32
CA HIS A 27 14.15 -8.46 2.26
C HIS A 27 12.91 -8.01 1.50
N LEU A 28 11.95 -8.92 1.32
CA LEU A 28 10.70 -8.66 0.64
C LEU A 28 9.62 -8.32 1.66
N SER A 29 9.12 -7.09 1.62
CA SER A 29 7.98 -6.68 2.45
C SER A 29 6.81 -6.25 1.58
N VAL A 30 5.60 -6.59 2.01
CA VAL A 30 4.37 -6.13 1.36
C VAL A 30 4.01 -4.79 1.98
N ARG A 31 3.89 -3.76 1.14
CA ARG A 31 3.40 -2.45 1.59
C ARG A 31 1.88 -2.51 1.60
N ALA A 32 1.28 -2.52 2.78
CA ALA A 32 -0.17 -2.39 2.92
C ALA A 32 -0.61 -0.97 2.52
N ALA A 33 -1.74 -0.87 1.83
CA ALA A 33 -2.40 0.42 1.62
C ALA A 33 -2.83 0.96 2.98
N GLN A 34 -2.19 2.04 3.41
CA GLN A 34 -2.57 2.75 4.61
C GLN A 34 -3.71 3.68 4.19
N GLU A 35 -4.95 3.35 4.55
CA GLU A 35 -6.04 4.30 4.44
C GLU A 35 -5.80 5.37 5.50
N GLU A 36 -5.29 6.52 5.06
CA GLU A 36 -5.15 7.70 5.91
C GLU A 36 -6.56 8.23 6.19
N VAL A 37 -7.18 7.73 7.26
CA VAL A 37 -8.40 8.31 7.80
C VAL A 37 -8.00 9.68 8.36
N VAL A 38 -8.15 10.72 7.54
CA VAL A 38 -8.07 12.10 7.99
C VAL A 38 -9.21 12.31 8.98
N VAL A 39 -8.93 12.12 10.26
CA VAL A 39 -9.85 12.50 11.33
C VAL A 39 -9.81 14.03 11.40
N VAL A 40 -10.72 14.66 10.68
CA VAL A 40 -10.99 16.09 10.85
C VAL A 40 -11.52 16.24 12.28
N ALA A 41 -10.72 16.85 13.14
CA ALA A 41 -11.19 17.23 14.47
C ALA A 41 -12.40 18.15 14.30
N PRO A 42 -13.49 17.96 15.06
CA PRO A 42 -14.57 18.94 15.06
C PRO A 42 -13.98 20.28 15.51
N VAL A 43 -13.99 21.27 14.62
CA VAL A 43 -13.64 22.64 14.97
C VAL A 43 -14.75 23.13 15.90
N GLU A 44 -14.41 23.37 17.16
CA GLU A 44 -15.31 23.98 18.12
C GLU A 44 -15.54 25.44 17.71
N GLY A 45 -16.68 25.67 17.06
CA GLY A 45 -17.16 26.99 16.69
C GLY A 45 -16.87 27.38 15.24
N ASP A 46 -17.87 27.22 14.37
CA ASP A 46 -18.55 28.35 13.76
C ASP A 46 -19.73 27.83 12.92
N ALA A 47 -20.89 28.42 13.16
CA ALA A 47 -22.13 28.04 12.51
C ALA A 47 -22.20 28.63 11.09
N ALA A 48 -21.55 27.99 10.10
CA ALA A 48 -21.94 28.04 8.67
C ALA A 48 -20.84 27.43 7.77
N ALA A 49 -20.97 26.17 7.39
CA ALA A 49 -20.50 25.65 6.09
C ALA A 49 -20.92 24.19 5.89
N ALA A 50 -22.22 23.92 5.86
CA ALA A 50 -22.73 22.65 5.36
C ALA A 50 -22.68 22.62 3.83
N THR A 51 -21.48 22.70 3.23
CA THR A 51 -21.29 22.56 1.77
C THR A 51 -19.87 22.10 1.46
N ALA A 52 -19.65 20.78 1.52
CA ALA A 52 -18.68 19.99 0.74
C ALA A 52 -18.43 18.68 1.51
N ALA A 53 -18.58 17.47 1.00
CA ALA A 53 -18.94 17.00 -0.33
C ALA A 53 -19.56 15.61 -0.12
N ALA A 54 -20.72 15.37 -0.72
CA ALA A 54 -21.24 14.02 -0.87
C ALA A 54 -20.25 13.21 -1.75
N PRO A 55 -20.03 11.91 -1.48
CA PRO A 55 -19.41 11.06 -2.49
C PRO A 55 -20.40 11.02 -3.67
N ALA A 56 -19.94 11.44 -4.84
CA ALA A 56 -20.68 11.26 -6.07
C ALA A 56 -20.72 9.75 -6.39
N GLU A 57 -21.71 9.03 -5.87
CA GLU A 57 -22.24 7.88 -6.57
C GLU A 57 -22.96 8.43 -7.81
N GLY A 58 -22.32 8.26 -8.97
CA GLY A 58 -22.87 8.65 -10.25
C GLY A 58 -24.11 7.85 -10.57
N GLU A 59 -25.27 8.50 -10.41
CA GLU A 59 -26.52 8.12 -11.05
C GLU A 59 -26.45 8.50 -12.53
N ALA A 60 -26.72 7.53 -13.42
CA ALA A 60 -27.12 7.81 -14.80
C ALA A 60 -28.03 6.70 -15.31
N ALA A 61 -29.32 6.85 -14.99
CA ALA A 61 -30.39 6.19 -15.71
C ALA A 61 -30.35 6.58 -17.20
N LYS A 62 -30.25 5.58 -18.07
CA LYS A 62 -30.75 5.61 -19.45
C LYS A 62 -31.38 4.26 -19.72
N GLU A 63 -32.69 4.20 -19.92
CA GLU A 63 -33.26 3.98 -21.25
C GLU A 63 -34.78 4.06 -21.23
N GLU A 64 -35.32 4.94 -22.06
CA GLU A 64 -36.71 4.94 -22.50
C GLU A 64 -36.95 3.81 -23.54
N LYS A 65 -38.16 3.25 -23.51
CA LYS A 65 -38.99 2.89 -24.69
C LYS A 65 -38.59 1.66 -25.53
N LYS A 66 -39.33 0.56 -25.32
CA LYS A 66 -40.11 -0.13 -26.36
C LYS A 66 -41.12 -1.11 -25.75
#